data_AF-I1MC86-F1
#
_entry.id   AF-I1MC86-F1
#
_cell.length_a   1.000
_cell.length_b   1.000
_cell.length_c   1.000
_cell.angle_alpha   90.00
_cell.angle_beta   90.00
_cell.angle_gamma   90.00
#
_symmetry.space_group_name_H-M   'P 1'
#
loop_
_entity.id
_entity.type
_entity.pdbx_description
1 polymer ?
#
loop_
_entity_poly.entity_id
_entity_poly.type
_entity_poly.pdbx_seq_one_letter_code
_entity_poly.pdbx_strand_id
1 'polypeptide(L)'
;MPDIRGSQPGDKWNFEDIYDVDVFMKSMEGVVRVVKDLPTRISTRNIAAVKVPNRVTEDYIAEHVEPIYRTKGSIRLGTYFPSINMRKAGKKGDTDSVACLAMFGSLELQPEMHEVVDSMVERLRTLSRNSDGQFIAVDLRVEMLNKKGCQNSDIDGEKSCYNAQEIAVFLRQIGFDKDTTVYVTESRWDSSLDSLKDLFPKTYTKEAIMPADKKKKFLDSEFEKVIDFYVSAESDVFVPAISGLFYANVVGKRIGSGKTRILVPATSASASNFLSPYVSNKNHFAYSCYC
;
A
#
# COMPACT_ATOMS: atom_id res chain seq x y z
N MET A 1 1.31 -15.91 -13.98
CA MET A 1 1.32 -14.81 -12.99
C MET A 1 -0.10 -14.52 -12.49
N PRO A 2 -0.32 -14.04 -11.26
CA PRO A 2 -1.67 -13.73 -10.78
C PRO A 2 -2.23 -12.47 -11.47
N ASP A 3 -3.54 -12.49 -11.77
CA ASP A 3 -4.29 -11.29 -12.10
C ASP A 3 -4.47 -10.44 -10.84
N ILE A 4 -4.13 -9.16 -10.90
CA ILE A 4 -4.40 -8.19 -9.84
C ILE A 4 -5.78 -7.58 -10.10
N ARG A 5 -6.66 -7.61 -9.10
CA ARG A 5 -8.02 -7.04 -9.22
C ARG A 5 -7.96 -5.52 -9.20
N GLY A 6 -8.62 -4.87 -10.17
CA GLY A 6 -8.85 -3.42 -10.16
C GLY A 6 -10.05 -3.00 -9.31
N SER A 7 -10.40 -1.70 -9.37
CA SER A 7 -11.54 -1.10 -8.65
C SER A 7 -12.88 -1.69 -9.04
N GLN A 8 -13.08 -1.98 -10.33
CA GLN A 8 -14.39 -2.34 -10.85
C GLN A 8 -14.52 -3.86 -11.04
N PRO A 9 -15.73 -4.42 -10.90
CA PRO A 9 -15.99 -5.81 -11.21
C PRO A 9 -15.62 -6.13 -12.67
N GLY A 10 -14.59 -6.94 -12.87
CA GLY A 10 -14.11 -7.32 -14.20
C GLY A 10 -12.73 -6.74 -14.52
N ASP A 11 -12.28 -5.71 -13.81
CA ASP A 11 -10.94 -5.16 -13.98
C ASP A 11 -9.90 -6.19 -13.55
N LYS A 12 -9.04 -6.56 -14.50
CA LYS A 12 -7.93 -7.47 -14.31
C LYS A 12 -6.68 -6.88 -14.91
N TRP A 13 -5.65 -6.88 -14.09
CA TRP A 13 -4.35 -6.32 -14.41
C TRP A 13 -3.37 -7.48 -14.37
N ASN A 14 -2.48 -7.53 -15.35
CA ASN A 14 -1.43 -8.52 -15.28
C ASN A 14 -0.41 -8.06 -14.24
N PHE A 15 0.14 -9.00 -13.49
CA PHE A 15 1.26 -8.72 -12.59
C PHE A 15 2.39 -7.95 -13.31
N GLU A 16 2.62 -8.27 -14.59
CA GLU A 16 3.64 -7.68 -15.44
C GLU A 16 3.37 -6.25 -15.87
N ASP A 17 2.14 -5.75 -15.71
CA ASP A 17 1.83 -4.33 -15.95
C ASP A 17 2.39 -3.44 -14.84
N ILE A 18 2.67 -4.01 -13.67
CA ILE A 18 3.13 -3.29 -12.47
C ILE A 18 4.57 -3.66 -12.12
N TYR A 19 4.89 -4.95 -12.15
CA TYR A 19 6.14 -5.50 -11.62
C TYR A 19 6.99 -6.17 -12.68
N ASP A 20 8.31 -6.08 -12.53
CA ASP A 20 9.29 -6.81 -13.33
C ASP A 20 9.17 -8.32 -13.05
N VAL A 21 8.62 -9.03 -14.04
CA VAL A 21 8.38 -10.47 -13.98
C VAL A 21 9.69 -11.26 -13.91
N ASP A 22 10.69 -10.83 -14.67
CA ASP A 22 11.94 -11.57 -14.79
C ASP A 22 12.74 -11.45 -13.50
N VAL A 23 12.77 -10.25 -12.91
CA VAL A 23 13.31 -10.04 -11.57
C VAL A 23 12.56 -10.86 -10.54
N PHE A 24 11.22 -10.81 -10.54
CA PHE A 24 10.42 -11.58 -9.58
C PHE A 24 10.70 -13.09 -9.69
N MET A 25 10.72 -13.64 -10.91
CA MET A 25 10.98 -15.06 -11.14
C MET A 25 12.39 -15.46 -10.69
N LYS A 26 13.39 -14.62 -10.97
CA LYS A 26 14.77 -14.84 -10.55
C LYS A 26 14.91 -14.80 -9.02
N SER A 27 14.25 -13.85 -8.35
CA SER A 27 14.29 -13.72 -6.89
C SER A 27 13.62 -14.89 -6.16
N MET A 28 12.72 -15.62 -6.82
CA MET A 28 12.08 -16.82 -6.27
C MET A 28 12.80 -18.13 -6.62
N GLU A 29 13.85 -18.08 -7.44
CA GLU A 29 14.63 -19.26 -7.84
C GLU A 29 15.24 -19.97 -6.62
N GLY A 30 15.15 -21.29 -6.58
CA GLY A 30 15.57 -22.11 -5.44
C GLY A 30 14.58 -22.14 -4.25
N VAL A 31 13.56 -21.27 -4.25
CA VAL A 31 12.51 -21.24 -3.20
C VAL A 31 11.20 -21.80 -3.72
N VAL A 32 10.65 -21.19 -4.79
CA VAL A 32 9.43 -21.64 -5.46
C VAL A 32 9.61 -21.49 -6.96
N ARG A 33 9.32 -22.56 -7.73
CA ARG A 33 9.33 -22.48 -9.19
C ARG A 33 8.16 -21.65 -9.68
N VAL A 34 8.43 -20.42 -10.08
CA VAL A 34 7.47 -19.54 -10.77
C VAL A 34 7.60 -19.75 -12.27
N VAL A 35 6.47 -19.77 -12.97
CA VAL A 35 6.42 -19.82 -14.44
C VAL A 35 5.49 -18.72 -14.95
N LYS A 36 5.87 -18.11 -16.08
CA LYS A 36 5.07 -17.06 -16.72
C LYS A 36 3.76 -17.64 -17.26
N ASP A 37 3.90 -18.65 -18.12
CA ASP A 37 2.79 -19.33 -18.78
C ASP A 37 2.47 -20.68 -18.14
N LEU A 38 1.20 -21.07 -18.22
CA LEU A 38 0.76 -22.38 -17.74
C LEU A 38 1.41 -23.48 -18.60
N PRO A 39 2.11 -24.47 -18.01
CA PRO A 39 2.70 -25.57 -18.77
C PRO A 39 1.65 -26.32 -19.59
N THR A 40 1.96 -26.68 -20.84
CA THR A 40 1.06 -27.34 -21.80
C THR A 40 0.42 -28.64 -21.28
N ARG A 41 1.08 -29.32 -20.34
CA ARG A 41 0.58 -30.52 -19.64
C ARG A 41 -0.59 -30.26 -18.69
N ILE A 42 -0.86 -29.00 -18.33
CA ILE A 42 -1.93 -28.61 -17.41
C ILE A 42 -3.10 -28.04 -18.22
N SER A 43 -4.24 -28.72 -18.20
CA SER A 43 -5.46 -28.25 -18.85
C SER A 43 -6.27 -27.34 -17.93
N THR A 44 -6.58 -26.13 -18.39
CA THR A 44 -7.38 -25.13 -17.65
C THR A 44 -8.80 -25.59 -17.34
N ARG A 45 -9.36 -26.52 -18.13
CA ARG A 45 -10.73 -27.04 -17.95
C ARG A 45 -10.91 -27.87 -16.68
N ASN A 46 -9.83 -28.40 -16.10
CA ASN A 46 -9.87 -29.31 -14.96
C ASN A 46 -9.29 -28.72 -13.67
N ILE A 47 -8.94 -27.43 -13.65
CA ILE A 47 -8.34 -26.78 -12.48
C ILE A 47 -9.44 -26.41 -11.47
N ALA A 48 -9.42 -27.03 -10.30
CA ALA A 48 -10.33 -26.67 -9.21
C ALA A 48 -9.96 -25.28 -8.64
N ALA A 49 -10.96 -24.40 -8.52
CA ALA A 49 -10.77 -23.10 -7.89
C ALA A 49 -11.04 -23.20 -6.38
N VAL A 50 -10.04 -22.86 -5.56
CA VAL A 50 -10.13 -22.92 -4.10
C VAL A 50 -10.04 -21.50 -3.55
N LYS A 51 -11.06 -21.06 -2.82
CA LYS A 51 -11.03 -19.74 -2.16
C LYS A 51 -10.32 -19.86 -0.82
N VAL A 52 -9.28 -19.06 -0.62
CA VAL A 52 -8.44 -19.13 0.58
C VAL A 52 -8.37 -17.74 1.22
N PRO A 53 -8.58 -17.61 2.54
CA PRO A 53 -8.33 -16.35 3.23
C PRO A 53 -6.86 -15.92 3.08
N ASN A 54 -6.60 -14.61 3.08
CA ASN A 54 -5.23 -14.11 3.12
C ASN A 54 -4.53 -14.51 4.42
N ARG A 55 -3.26 -14.95 4.34
CA ARG A 55 -2.39 -15.31 5.49
C ARG A 55 -2.98 -16.40 6.39
N VAL A 56 -3.48 -17.47 5.79
CA VAL A 56 -3.92 -18.69 6.50
C VAL A 56 -2.75 -19.42 7.15
N THR A 57 -3.05 -20.24 8.16
CA THR A 57 -2.07 -21.11 8.82
C THR A 57 -1.79 -22.37 8.01
N GLU A 58 -0.67 -23.05 8.31
CA GLU A 58 -0.36 -24.37 7.75
C GLU A 58 -1.48 -25.38 8.04
N ASP A 59 -2.04 -25.40 9.25
CA ASP A 59 -3.18 -26.25 9.61
C ASP A 59 -4.38 -26.03 8.68
N TYR A 60 -4.69 -24.77 8.36
CA TYR A 60 -5.78 -24.46 7.44
C TYR A 60 -5.48 -24.99 6.03
N ILE A 61 -4.23 -24.86 5.57
CA ILE A 61 -3.80 -25.39 4.26
C ILE A 61 -3.91 -26.92 4.25
N ALA A 62 -3.43 -27.61 5.28
CA ALA A 62 -3.47 -29.06 5.41
C ALA A 62 -4.92 -29.60 5.45
N GLU A 63 -5.81 -28.89 6.14
CA GLU A 63 -7.21 -29.32 6.29
C GLU A 63 -8.07 -28.99 5.06
N HIS A 64 -7.89 -27.82 4.44
CA HIS A 64 -8.83 -27.29 3.44
C HIS A 64 -8.29 -27.25 2.01
N VAL A 65 -6.98 -27.14 1.81
CA VAL A 65 -6.36 -26.92 0.49
C VAL A 65 -5.65 -28.18 -0.01
N GLU A 66 -4.86 -28.81 0.84
CA GLU A 66 -4.05 -29.99 0.52
C GLU A 66 -4.89 -31.18 0.01
N PRO A 67 -6.06 -31.53 0.59
CA PRO A 67 -6.85 -32.68 0.10
C PRO A 67 -7.35 -32.46 -1.33
N ILE A 68 -7.71 -31.23 -1.66
CA ILE A 68 -8.17 -30.84 -3.01
C ILE A 68 -6.99 -30.93 -3.97
N TYR A 69 -5.82 -30.40 -3.58
CA TYR A 69 -4.60 -30.47 -4.38
C TYR A 69 -4.17 -31.91 -4.66
N ARG A 70 -4.13 -32.78 -3.65
CA ARG A 70 -3.78 -34.20 -3.80
C ARG A 70 -4.71 -34.95 -4.76
N THR A 71 -5.99 -34.59 -4.76
CA THR A 71 -7.00 -35.23 -5.63
C THR A 71 -6.95 -34.70 -7.07
N LYS A 72 -6.75 -33.39 -7.25
CA LYS A 72 -6.87 -32.72 -8.56
C LYS A 72 -5.52 -32.52 -9.27
N GLY A 73 -4.41 -32.60 -8.54
CA GLY A 73 -3.05 -32.35 -9.00
C GLY A 73 -2.73 -30.88 -9.32
N SER A 74 -3.72 -30.07 -9.69
CA SER A 74 -3.56 -28.64 -9.96
C SER A 74 -4.78 -27.86 -9.49
N ILE A 75 -4.54 -26.75 -8.78
CA ILE A 75 -5.58 -25.88 -8.23
C ILE A 75 -5.30 -24.42 -8.57
N ARG A 76 -6.37 -23.62 -8.63
CA ARG A 76 -6.31 -22.16 -8.74
C ARG A 76 -6.73 -21.56 -7.42
N LEU A 77 -5.80 -20.90 -6.74
CA LEU A 77 -6.10 -20.20 -5.50
C LEU A 77 -6.79 -18.86 -5.80
N GLY A 78 -7.91 -18.61 -5.14
CA GLY A 78 -8.61 -17.34 -5.14
C GLY A 78 -8.55 -16.71 -3.75
N THR A 79 -7.57 -15.83 -3.53
CA THR A 79 -7.40 -15.20 -2.21
C THR A 79 -8.46 -14.13 -1.97
N TYR A 80 -8.96 -14.07 -0.73
CA TYR A 80 -9.79 -12.96 -0.27
C TYR A 80 -9.29 -12.45 1.09
N PHE A 81 -9.61 -11.20 1.42
CA PHE A 81 -9.10 -10.52 2.60
C PHE A 81 -10.24 -10.40 3.63
N PRO A 82 -10.41 -11.37 4.56
CA PRO A 82 -11.48 -11.33 5.56
C PRO A 82 -11.30 -10.18 6.56
N SER A 83 -10.06 -9.78 6.80
CA SER A 83 -9.73 -8.59 7.59
C SER A 83 -8.63 -7.80 6.89
N ILE A 84 -8.61 -6.49 7.15
CA ILE A 84 -7.60 -5.56 6.66
C ILE A 84 -6.38 -5.53 7.62
N ASN A 85 -6.37 -6.42 8.61
CA ASN A 85 -5.41 -6.38 9.70
C ASN A 85 -4.08 -7.06 9.28
N MET A 86 -3.03 -6.26 9.17
CA MET A 86 -1.67 -6.74 8.87
C MET A 86 -0.84 -6.98 10.13
N ARG A 87 -1.47 -7.16 11.30
CA ARG A 87 -0.75 -7.54 12.52
C ARG A 87 -0.10 -8.92 12.34
N LYS A 88 1.02 -9.14 13.03
CA LYS A 88 1.70 -10.44 13.15
C LYS A 88 0.81 -11.39 13.94
N ALA A 89 0.68 -12.64 13.49
CA ALA A 89 -0.05 -13.66 14.23
C ALA A 89 0.69 -13.97 15.53
N GLY A 90 -0.04 -14.16 16.64
CA GLY A 90 0.53 -14.28 18.00
C GLY A 90 1.36 -15.54 18.27
N LYS A 91 1.59 -16.42 17.30
CA LYS A 91 2.44 -17.60 17.48
C LYS A 91 3.82 -17.36 16.86
N LYS A 92 4.87 -17.69 17.62
CA LYS A 92 6.25 -17.94 17.15
C LYS A 92 6.28 -19.20 16.24
N GLY A 93 5.51 -19.18 15.16
CA GLY A 93 5.70 -20.14 14.07
C GLY A 93 6.79 -19.62 13.15
N ASP A 94 7.54 -20.53 12.54
CA ASP A 94 8.54 -20.21 11.53
C ASP A 94 8.05 -19.09 10.63
N THR A 95 8.86 -18.03 10.51
CA THR A 95 8.61 -16.96 9.57
C THR A 95 8.32 -17.60 8.22
N ASP A 96 7.21 -17.25 7.58
CA ASP A 96 6.98 -17.62 6.18
C ASP A 96 7.97 -16.81 5.33
N SER A 97 9.22 -17.28 5.32
CA SER A 97 10.36 -16.69 4.64
C SER A 97 10.08 -16.54 3.15
N VAL A 98 9.26 -17.44 2.60
CA VAL A 98 8.75 -17.38 1.23
C VAL A 98 7.81 -16.19 1.06
N ALA A 99 6.83 -15.99 1.96
CA ALA A 99 5.96 -14.82 1.90
C ALA A 99 6.73 -13.51 2.12
N CYS A 100 7.69 -13.48 3.04
CA CYS A 100 8.55 -12.32 3.25
C CYS A 100 9.34 -11.99 1.98
N LEU A 101 10.03 -12.97 1.39
CA LEU A 101 10.76 -12.81 0.14
C LEU A 101 9.81 -12.31 -0.98
N ALA A 102 8.70 -13.00 -1.20
CA ALA A 102 7.75 -12.67 -2.27
C ALA A 102 7.11 -11.28 -2.11
N MET A 103 6.74 -10.86 -0.90
CA MET A 103 6.05 -9.58 -0.67
C MET A 103 7.00 -8.38 -0.58
N PHE A 104 8.21 -8.60 -0.08
CA PHE A 104 9.09 -7.52 0.35
C PHE A 104 10.45 -7.52 -0.36
N GLY A 105 10.97 -8.68 -0.73
CA GLY A 105 12.28 -8.83 -1.37
C GLY A 105 12.24 -8.97 -2.90
N SER A 106 11.12 -9.41 -3.48
CA SER A 106 11.06 -9.80 -4.90
C SER A 106 10.26 -8.85 -5.80
N LEU A 107 9.54 -7.87 -5.24
CA LEU A 107 8.69 -6.96 -5.99
C LEU A 107 9.46 -5.70 -6.43
N GLU A 108 9.83 -5.65 -7.70
CA GLU A 108 10.40 -4.47 -8.36
C GLU A 108 9.44 -3.93 -9.41
N LEU A 109 9.26 -2.61 -9.48
CA LEU A 109 8.40 -1.98 -10.46
C LEU A 109 8.94 -2.19 -11.88
N GLN A 110 8.04 -2.33 -12.86
CA GLN A 110 8.43 -2.23 -14.27
C GLN A 110 9.13 -0.89 -14.55
N PRO A 111 10.12 -0.84 -15.47
CA PRO A 111 10.95 0.35 -15.68
C PRO A 111 10.16 1.65 -15.91
N GLU A 112 9.10 1.60 -16.72
CA GLU A 112 8.29 2.79 -17.01
C GLU A 112 7.52 3.30 -15.80
N MET A 113 7.02 2.40 -14.93
CA MET A 113 6.34 2.78 -13.69
C MET A 113 7.34 3.35 -12.69
N HIS A 114 8.49 2.72 -12.58
CA HIS A 114 9.59 3.16 -11.72
C HIS A 114 10.02 4.58 -12.10
N GLU A 115 10.23 4.86 -13.39
CA GLU A 115 10.60 6.17 -13.91
C GLU A 115 9.59 7.26 -13.53
N VAL A 116 8.28 6.96 -13.60
CA VAL A 116 7.23 7.91 -13.22
C VAL A 116 7.27 8.21 -11.73
N VAL A 117 7.37 7.17 -10.89
CA VAL A 117 7.45 7.32 -9.44
C VAL A 117 8.68 8.13 -9.05
N ASP A 118 9.85 7.79 -9.58
CA ASP A 118 11.11 8.48 -9.31
C ASP A 118 11.02 9.95 -9.71
N SER A 119 10.55 10.23 -10.93
CA SER A 119 10.39 11.60 -11.42
C SER A 119 9.47 12.42 -10.51
N MET A 120 8.40 11.81 -9.99
CA MET A 120 7.49 12.47 -9.06
C MET A 120 8.15 12.73 -7.71
N VAL A 121 8.87 11.75 -7.15
CA VAL A 121 9.62 11.91 -5.89
C VAL A 121 10.70 12.97 -6.03
N GLU A 122 11.53 12.93 -7.07
CA GLU A 122 12.57 13.93 -7.32
C GLU A 122 12.00 15.35 -7.46
N ARG A 123 10.86 15.48 -8.13
CA ARG A 123 10.17 16.76 -8.26
C ARG A 123 9.66 17.27 -6.91
N LEU A 124 9.06 16.40 -6.09
CA LEU A 124 8.63 16.75 -4.73
C LEU A 124 9.82 17.18 -3.85
N ARG A 125 10.94 16.44 -3.90
CA ARG A 125 12.18 16.82 -3.20
C ARG A 125 12.73 18.16 -3.69
N THR A 126 12.69 18.41 -5.00
CA THR A 126 13.09 19.69 -5.61
C THR A 126 12.22 20.86 -5.16
N LEU A 127 10.90 20.66 -5.07
CA LEU A 127 9.97 21.68 -4.55
C LEU A 127 10.17 21.94 -3.06
N SER A 128 10.75 20.98 -2.34
CA SER A 128 11.06 21.05 -0.92
C SER A 128 12.51 21.43 -0.58
N ARG A 129 13.23 22.10 -1.49
CA ARG A 129 14.63 22.52 -1.26
C ARG A 129 14.85 23.36 0.00
N ASN A 130 13.85 24.12 0.43
CA ASN A 130 13.92 24.94 1.65
C ASN A 130 13.71 24.13 2.95
N SER A 131 13.40 22.84 2.83
CA SER A 131 13.17 21.90 3.93
C SER A 131 14.02 20.65 3.73
N ASP A 132 15.28 20.81 3.33
CA ASP A 132 16.25 19.73 3.07
C ASP A 132 15.78 18.68 2.05
N GLY A 133 14.86 19.03 1.16
CA GLY A 133 14.26 18.10 0.21
C GLY A 133 13.28 17.11 0.84
N GLN A 134 12.80 17.38 2.06
CA GLN A 134 11.85 16.51 2.77
C GLN A 134 10.41 16.82 2.39
N PHE A 135 9.58 15.79 2.21
CA PHE A 135 8.15 15.98 1.96
C PHE A 135 7.29 14.99 2.75
N ILE A 136 6.04 15.37 2.96
CA ILE A 136 5.02 14.53 3.61
C ILE A 136 4.12 13.95 2.54
N ALA A 137 3.83 12.66 2.62
CA ALA A 137 2.73 12.05 1.89
C ALA A 137 1.52 11.89 2.80
N VAL A 138 0.36 12.35 2.35
CA VAL A 138 -0.92 12.26 3.04
C VAL A 138 -1.86 11.37 2.20
N ASP A 139 -2.27 10.22 2.75
CA ASP A 139 -3.30 9.36 2.13
C ASP A 139 -4.67 9.96 2.42
N LEU A 140 -5.07 10.92 1.57
CA LEU A 140 -6.32 11.64 1.61
C LEU A 140 -6.97 11.53 0.23
N ARG A 141 -7.99 10.67 0.12
CA ARG A 141 -8.83 10.53 -1.07
C ARG A 141 -10.24 10.97 -0.73
N VAL A 142 -10.68 12.06 -1.32
CA VAL A 142 -11.96 12.72 -1.00
C VAL A 142 -13.13 11.78 -1.22
N GLU A 143 -13.08 10.98 -2.29
CA GLU A 143 -14.09 9.95 -2.57
C GLU A 143 -14.20 8.88 -1.48
N MET A 144 -13.14 8.63 -0.70
CA MET A 144 -13.15 7.64 0.37
C MET A 144 -13.73 8.18 1.67
N LEU A 145 -13.65 9.49 1.91
CA LEU A 145 -14.27 10.13 3.08
C LEU A 145 -15.80 10.12 3.01
N ASN A 146 -16.35 10.14 1.79
CA ASN A 146 -17.79 10.14 1.55
C ASN A 146 -18.42 8.72 1.56
N LYS A 147 -17.62 7.64 1.74
CA LYS A 147 -18.11 6.26 1.75
C LYS A 147 -18.64 5.87 3.14
N LYS A 148 -19.71 5.06 3.16
CA LYS A 148 -20.27 4.47 4.39
C LYS A 148 -19.18 3.70 5.15
N GLY A 149 -18.91 4.08 6.41
CA GLY A 149 -17.92 3.44 7.27
C GLY A 149 -16.91 4.40 7.91
N CYS A 150 -16.88 5.67 7.50
CA CYS A 150 -16.21 6.73 8.23
C CYS A 150 -17.13 7.22 9.36
N GLN A 151 -16.80 6.87 10.61
CA GLN A 151 -17.44 7.42 11.79
C GLN A 151 -16.34 7.85 12.76
N ASN A 152 -16.53 9.02 13.37
CA ASN A 152 -15.64 9.56 14.41
C ASN A 152 -15.86 8.77 15.70
N SER A 153 -15.30 7.57 15.79
CA SER A 153 -15.35 6.80 17.03
C SER A 153 -14.02 6.09 17.30
N ASP A 154 -13.62 6.13 18.57
CA ASP A 154 -12.50 5.38 19.14
C ASP A 154 -12.91 3.92 19.46
N ILE A 155 -13.91 3.38 18.75
CA ILE A 155 -14.45 2.02 18.97
C ILE A 155 -13.64 1.03 18.13
N ASP A 156 -13.11 0.00 18.80
CA ASP A 156 -12.33 -1.08 18.20
C ASP A 156 -13.12 -1.75 17.07
N GLY A 157 -12.69 -1.53 15.82
CA GLY A 157 -13.31 -2.07 14.60
C GLY A 157 -13.89 -1.04 13.61
N GLU A 158 -14.02 0.24 13.98
CA GLU A 158 -14.48 1.31 13.08
C GLU A 158 -13.33 2.04 12.34
N LYS A 159 -13.59 2.53 11.13
CA LYS A 159 -12.57 3.26 10.35
C LYS A 159 -12.56 4.72 10.77
N SER A 160 -11.51 5.13 11.47
CA SER A 160 -11.20 6.55 11.66
C SER A 160 -10.88 7.18 10.30
N CYS A 161 -11.57 8.26 9.98
CA CYS A 161 -11.40 9.04 8.76
C CYS A 161 -11.22 10.50 9.13
N TYR A 162 -10.30 11.18 8.46
CA TYR A 162 -9.99 12.60 8.69
C TYR A 162 -10.12 13.36 7.37
N ASN A 163 -10.80 14.49 7.39
CA ASN A 163 -10.90 15.38 6.24
C ASN A 163 -9.65 16.28 6.11
N ALA A 164 -9.56 17.03 5.01
CA ALA A 164 -8.42 17.90 4.72
C ALA A 164 -8.16 18.92 5.84
N GLN A 165 -9.20 19.50 6.43
CA GLN A 165 -9.07 20.49 7.51
C GLN A 165 -8.50 19.85 8.78
N GLU A 166 -9.00 18.67 9.16
CA GLU A 166 -8.50 17.92 10.32
C GLU A 166 -7.03 17.53 10.15
N ILE A 167 -6.65 17.06 8.96
CA ILE A 167 -5.24 16.77 8.63
C ILE A 167 -4.38 18.04 8.70
N ALA A 168 -4.88 19.16 8.16
CA ALA A 168 -4.12 20.41 8.14
C ALA A 168 -3.86 20.92 9.57
N VAL A 169 -4.89 20.92 10.42
CA VAL A 169 -4.75 21.29 11.84
C VAL A 169 -3.81 20.34 12.56
N PHE A 170 -3.93 19.04 12.33
CA PHE A 170 -3.04 18.03 12.90
C PHE A 170 -1.57 18.28 12.53
N LEU A 171 -1.26 18.47 11.25
CA LEU A 171 0.09 18.74 10.78
C LEU A 171 0.67 20.03 11.41
N ARG A 172 -0.14 21.09 11.55
CA ARG A 172 0.29 22.33 12.23
C ARG A 172 0.55 22.10 13.72
N GLN A 173 -0.33 21.35 14.40
CA GLN A 173 -0.22 21.06 15.83
C GLN A 173 1.06 20.28 16.17
N ILE A 174 1.49 19.36 15.31
CA ILE A 174 2.69 18.56 15.52
C ILE A 174 3.98 19.23 15.02
N GLY A 175 3.89 20.50 14.60
CA GLY A 175 5.05 21.35 14.34
C GLY A 175 5.45 21.52 12.88
N PHE A 176 4.65 21.06 11.90
CA PHE A 176 4.92 21.38 10.50
C PHE A 176 4.54 22.83 10.16
N ASP A 177 5.38 23.47 9.35
CA ASP A 177 5.18 24.84 8.90
C ASP A 177 4.65 24.93 7.47
N LYS A 178 4.25 26.14 7.07
CA LYS A 178 3.66 26.44 5.75
C LYS A 178 4.58 26.14 4.57
N ASP A 179 5.90 26.07 4.79
CA ASP A 179 6.89 25.79 3.75
C ASP A 179 7.07 24.29 3.49
N THR A 180 6.46 23.44 4.33
CA THR A 180 6.40 21.98 4.16
C THR A 180 5.76 21.60 2.83
N THR A 181 6.46 20.79 2.04
CA THR A 181 5.90 20.19 0.82
C THR A 181 5.02 18.99 1.17
N VAL A 182 3.77 19.00 0.68
CA VAL A 182 2.79 17.95 0.93
C VAL A 182 2.36 17.34 -0.40
N TYR A 183 2.49 16.02 -0.50
CA TYR A 183 1.86 15.21 -1.53
C TYR A 183 0.56 14.61 -0.99
N VAL A 184 -0.55 14.79 -1.70
CA VAL A 184 -1.83 14.15 -1.37
C VAL A 184 -2.15 13.09 -2.42
N THR A 185 -2.67 11.94 -1.99
CA THR A 185 -3.06 10.81 -2.86
C THR A 185 -4.33 11.06 -3.68
N GLU A 186 -4.61 12.31 -4.01
CA GLU A 186 -5.73 12.74 -4.85
C GLU A 186 -5.27 12.91 -6.29
N SER A 187 -6.09 12.49 -7.25
CA SER A 187 -5.73 12.49 -8.69
C SER A 187 -5.55 13.92 -9.19
N ARG A 188 -6.56 14.75 -8.94
CA ARG A 188 -6.69 16.13 -9.42
C ARG A 188 -7.02 17.06 -8.25
N TRP A 189 -6.88 18.36 -8.44
CA TRP A 189 -7.28 19.30 -7.40
C TRP A 189 -8.80 19.23 -7.18
N ASP A 190 -9.20 19.23 -5.91
CA ASP A 190 -10.61 19.31 -5.47
C ASP A 190 -10.71 20.37 -4.37
N SER A 191 -11.81 21.12 -4.32
CA SER A 191 -11.97 22.22 -3.37
C SER A 191 -12.02 21.77 -1.91
N SER A 192 -12.32 20.50 -1.65
CA SER A 192 -12.21 19.94 -0.29
C SER A 192 -10.77 19.99 0.24
N LEU A 193 -9.75 20.07 -0.62
CA LEU A 193 -8.34 20.22 -0.24
C LEU A 193 -7.94 21.67 0.07
N ASP A 194 -8.80 22.66 -0.17
CA ASP A 194 -8.45 24.08 -0.03
C ASP A 194 -8.00 24.42 1.40
N SER A 195 -8.70 23.89 2.40
CA SER A 195 -8.33 24.05 3.82
C SER A 195 -6.92 23.52 4.16
N LEU A 196 -6.47 22.46 3.48
CA LEU A 196 -5.10 21.95 3.61
C LEU A 196 -4.11 22.87 2.90
N LYS A 197 -4.46 23.37 1.71
CA LYS A 197 -3.61 24.29 0.94
C LYS A 197 -3.43 25.64 1.60
N ASP A 198 -4.44 26.15 2.29
CA ASP A 198 -4.37 27.42 3.00
C ASP A 198 -3.30 27.40 4.10
N LEU A 199 -3.16 26.26 4.78
CA LEU A 199 -2.14 26.05 5.82
C LEU A 199 -0.80 25.54 5.26
N PHE A 200 -0.83 24.80 4.15
CA PHE A 200 0.33 24.25 3.46
C PHE A 200 0.27 24.56 1.95
N PRO A 201 0.66 25.78 1.53
CA PRO A 201 0.53 26.23 0.13
C PRO A 201 1.25 25.33 -0.89
N LYS A 202 2.29 24.61 -0.47
CA LYS A 202 3.02 23.61 -1.26
C LYS A 202 2.37 22.23 -1.20
N THR A 203 1.05 22.18 -1.34
CA THR A 203 0.28 20.94 -1.45
C THR A 203 0.07 20.59 -2.92
N TYR A 204 0.40 19.34 -3.28
CA TYR A 204 0.37 18.88 -4.67
C TYR A 204 -0.34 17.52 -4.81
N THR A 205 -1.12 17.42 -5.88
CA THR A 205 -1.81 16.20 -6.33
C THR A 205 -0.97 15.44 -7.37
N LYS A 206 -1.41 14.23 -7.74
CA LYS A 206 -0.78 13.46 -8.83
C LYS A 206 -0.67 14.27 -10.13
N GLU A 207 -1.76 14.91 -10.56
CA GLU A 207 -1.76 15.73 -11.77
C GLU A 207 -0.72 16.87 -11.72
N ALA A 208 -0.52 17.48 -10.56
CA ALA A 208 0.42 18.60 -10.44
C ALA A 208 1.89 18.17 -10.57
N ILE A 209 2.22 16.97 -10.06
CA ILE A 209 3.61 16.49 -9.97
C ILE A 209 4.00 15.60 -11.15
N MET A 210 3.07 14.81 -11.69
CA MET A 210 3.35 13.86 -12.77
C MET A 210 3.86 14.56 -14.05
N PRO A 211 4.90 14.01 -14.72
CA PRO A 211 5.35 14.50 -16.03
C PRO A 211 4.22 14.51 -17.06
N ALA A 212 4.15 15.56 -17.88
CA ALA A 212 3.01 15.81 -18.78
C ALA A 212 2.80 14.69 -19.82
N ASP A 213 3.90 14.13 -20.34
CA ASP A 213 3.91 13.03 -21.30
C ASP A 213 3.41 11.69 -20.70
N LYS A 214 3.57 11.51 -19.38
CA LYS A 214 3.15 10.31 -18.66
C LYS A 214 1.67 10.35 -18.25
N LYS A 215 1.08 11.54 -18.10
CA LYS A 215 -0.32 11.71 -17.66
C LYS A 215 -1.34 10.91 -18.45
N LYS A 216 -1.19 10.83 -19.78
CA LYS A 216 -2.14 10.11 -20.64
C LYS A 216 -2.29 8.63 -20.26
N LYS A 217 -1.22 8.00 -19.76
CA LYS A 217 -1.21 6.58 -19.42
C LYS A 217 -1.55 6.33 -17.95
N PHE A 218 -1.02 7.17 -17.06
CA PHE A 218 -1.04 6.88 -15.63
C PHE A 218 -2.11 7.65 -14.85
N LEU A 219 -2.51 8.83 -15.30
CA LEU A 219 -3.56 9.62 -14.65
C LEU A 219 -4.95 9.02 -14.99
N ASP A 220 -5.90 9.13 -14.06
CA ASP A 220 -7.25 8.58 -14.19
C ASP A 220 -7.27 7.05 -14.51
N SER A 221 -6.23 6.34 -14.06
CA SER A 221 -6.05 4.90 -14.24
C SER A 221 -5.82 4.19 -12.90
N GLU A 222 -5.95 2.85 -12.84
CA GLU A 222 -5.66 2.16 -11.57
C GLU A 222 -4.17 2.18 -11.19
N PHE A 223 -3.27 2.58 -12.10
CA PHE A 223 -1.86 2.77 -11.80
C PHE A 223 -1.64 3.85 -10.76
N GLU A 224 -2.56 4.80 -10.62
CA GLU A 224 -2.46 5.85 -9.62
C GLU A 224 -2.32 5.29 -8.20
N LYS A 225 -2.98 4.17 -7.88
CA LYS A 225 -2.85 3.54 -6.56
C LYS A 225 -1.46 2.96 -6.32
N VAL A 226 -0.82 2.46 -7.37
CA VAL A 226 0.56 1.98 -7.33
C VAL A 226 1.50 3.16 -7.12
N ILE A 227 1.30 4.24 -7.87
CA ILE A 227 2.07 5.48 -7.73
C ILE A 227 1.93 6.05 -6.32
N ASP A 228 0.69 6.19 -5.82
CA ASP A 228 0.40 6.65 -4.46
C ASP A 228 1.11 5.79 -3.42
N PHE A 229 1.09 4.45 -3.58
CA PHE A 229 1.75 3.52 -2.68
C PHE A 229 3.27 3.73 -2.63
N TYR A 230 3.93 3.84 -3.79
CA TYR A 230 5.38 3.99 -3.84
C TYR A 230 5.84 5.40 -3.45
N VAL A 231 5.16 6.46 -3.89
CA VAL A 231 5.47 7.84 -3.46
C VAL A 231 5.27 7.99 -1.94
N SER A 232 4.22 7.39 -1.38
CA SER A 232 3.99 7.37 0.08
C SER A 232 5.00 6.52 0.85
N ALA A 233 5.51 5.44 0.24
CA ALA A 233 6.58 4.66 0.83
C ALA A 233 7.91 5.42 0.83
N GLU A 234 8.13 6.27 -0.18
CA GLU A 234 9.36 7.03 -0.35
C GLU A 234 9.45 8.33 0.45
N SER A 235 8.31 8.89 0.87
CA SER A 235 8.23 10.14 1.62
C SER A 235 8.96 10.10 2.97
N ASP A 236 9.32 11.28 3.49
CA ASP A 236 10.02 11.38 4.78
C ASP A 236 9.05 11.19 5.95
N VAL A 237 7.80 11.62 5.79
CA VAL A 237 6.69 11.34 6.70
C VAL A 237 5.48 10.84 5.94
N PHE A 238 4.79 9.84 6.49
CA PHE A 238 3.52 9.37 5.96
C PHE A 238 2.40 9.59 6.97
N VAL A 239 1.28 10.15 6.52
CA VAL A 239 0.09 10.44 7.33
C VAL A 239 -1.14 9.82 6.66
N PRO A 240 -1.75 8.78 7.23
CA PRO A 240 -2.99 8.22 6.72
C PRO A 240 -4.19 9.04 7.21
N ALA A 241 -5.03 9.51 6.28
CA ALA A 241 -6.31 10.09 6.66
C ALA A 241 -7.39 9.03 6.92
N ILE A 242 -7.19 7.79 6.45
CA ILE A 242 -8.14 6.69 6.61
C ILE A 242 -7.40 5.43 7.06
N SER A 243 -7.92 4.74 8.07
CA SER A 243 -7.42 3.41 8.41
C SER A 243 -7.84 2.38 7.35
N GLY A 244 -6.92 1.49 6.94
CA GLY A 244 -7.24 0.52 5.91
C GLY A 244 -6.03 -0.18 5.30
N LEU A 245 -6.27 -0.82 4.15
CA LEU A 245 -5.30 -1.73 3.53
C LEU A 245 -4.15 -0.94 2.89
N PHE A 246 -4.46 0.22 2.31
CA PHE A 246 -3.45 1.12 1.77
C PHE A 246 -2.48 1.56 2.87
N TYR A 247 -3.01 2.12 3.98
CA TYR A 247 -2.23 2.45 5.17
C TYR A 247 -1.36 1.28 5.65
N ALA A 248 -1.95 0.09 5.87
CA ALA A 248 -1.22 -1.08 6.33
C ALA A 248 -0.10 -1.51 5.37
N ASN A 249 -0.35 -1.50 4.07
CA ASN A 249 0.66 -1.87 3.08
C ASN A 249 1.81 -0.84 3.02
N VAL A 250 1.51 0.46 3.04
CA VAL A 250 2.54 1.51 3.06
C VAL A 250 3.41 1.37 4.32
N VAL A 251 2.79 1.10 5.48
CA VAL A 251 3.52 0.79 6.72
C VAL A 251 4.49 -0.38 6.52
N GLY A 252 4.02 -1.48 5.90
CA GLY A 252 4.85 -2.65 5.62
C GLY A 252 6.09 -2.33 4.78
N LYS A 253 5.91 -1.59 3.67
CA LYS A 253 7.02 -1.18 2.80
C LYS A 253 8.01 -0.25 3.52
N ARG A 254 7.49 0.73 4.26
CA ARG A 254 8.29 1.69 5.04
C ARG A 254 9.08 1.06 6.18
N ILE A 255 8.56 0.01 6.82
CA ILE A 255 9.31 -0.77 7.81
C ILE A 255 10.55 -1.39 7.16
N GLY A 256 10.39 -1.97 5.97
CA GLY A 256 11.50 -2.57 5.22
C GLY A 256 12.61 -1.61 4.82
N SER A 257 12.25 -0.36 4.52
CA SER A 257 13.22 0.70 4.18
C SER A 257 13.68 1.52 5.39
N GLY A 258 13.26 1.17 6.62
CA GLY A 258 13.59 1.91 7.84
C GLY A 258 12.91 3.28 7.97
N LYS A 259 11.97 3.63 7.09
CA LYS A 259 11.24 4.91 7.07
C LYS A 259 10.05 4.92 8.02
N THR A 260 10.28 4.63 9.30
CA THR A 260 9.21 4.36 10.28
C THR A 260 8.49 5.60 10.84
N ARG A 261 8.78 6.81 10.34
CA ARG A 261 8.07 8.04 10.71
C ARG A 261 6.69 8.07 10.03
N ILE A 262 5.72 7.43 10.68
CA ILE A 262 4.33 7.31 10.22
C ILE A 262 3.43 7.87 11.31
N LEU A 263 2.76 8.99 11.04
CA LEU A 263 2.01 9.75 12.04
C LEU A 263 0.52 9.63 11.76
N VAL A 264 -0.22 9.03 12.68
CA VAL A 264 -1.67 8.83 12.59
C VAL A 264 -2.35 9.95 13.37
N PRO A 265 -3.29 10.70 12.77
CA PRO A 265 -4.07 11.68 13.50
C PRO A 265 -4.83 11.03 14.66
N ALA A 266 -5.02 11.76 15.75
CA ALA A 266 -5.80 11.31 16.91
C ALA A 266 -6.75 12.42 17.35
N THR A 267 -7.95 12.04 17.78
CA THR A 267 -9.01 12.94 18.24
C THR A 267 -8.75 13.51 19.64
N SER A 268 -7.86 12.89 20.44
CA SER A 268 -7.57 13.30 21.83
C SER A 268 -6.26 14.08 21.96
N ALA A 269 -6.34 15.25 22.60
CA ALA A 269 -5.19 16.11 22.92
C ALA A 269 -4.19 15.48 23.91
N SER A 270 -4.45 14.28 24.44
CA SER A 270 -3.60 13.55 25.37
C SER A 270 -2.75 12.46 24.72
N ALA A 271 -2.84 12.24 23.41
CA ALA A 271 -2.00 11.29 22.70
C ALA A 271 -0.53 11.74 22.76
N SER A 272 0.24 11.14 23.67
CA SER A 272 1.67 11.46 23.87
C SER A 272 2.56 11.00 22.71
N ASN A 273 2.01 10.25 21.75
CA ASN A 273 2.72 9.84 20.55
C ASN A 273 1.75 9.56 19.39
N PHE A 274 1.83 10.37 18.32
CA PHE A 274 1.08 10.17 17.07
C PHE A 274 1.66 9.06 16.19
N LEU A 275 2.71 8.37 16.64
CA LEU A 275 3.31 7.26 15.90
C LEU A 275 2.30 6.13 15.69
N SER A 276 2.25 5.64 14.45
CA SER A 276 1.45 4.48 14.05
C SER A 276 1.50 3.34 15.08
N PRO A 277 0.35 2.79 15.52
CA PRO A 277 0.29 1.61 16.40
C PRO A 277 1.01 0.38 15.85
N TYR A 278 1.13 0.28 14.52
CA TYR A 278 1.91 -0.77 13.86
C TYR A 278 3.40 -0.66 14.17
N VAL A 279 3.91 0.57 14.19
CA VAL A 279 5.30 0.90 14.44
C VAL A 279 5.61 0.90 15.93
N SER A 280 4.84 1.62 16.74
CA SER A 280 5.08 1.76 18.19
C SER A 280 5.02 0.42 18.92
N ASN A 281 4.07 -0.46 18.58
CA ASN A 281 3.95 -1.79 19.18
C ASN A 281 4.75 -2.88 18.45
N LYS A 282 5.48 -2.54 17.38
CA LYS A 282 6.18 -3.48 16.49
C LYS A 282 5.34 -4.73 16.15
N ASN A 283 4.08 -4.50 15.79
CA ASN A 283 3.09 -5.56 15.62
C ASN A 283 2.70 -5.80 14.17
N HIS A 284 3.20 -5.02 13.20
CA HIS A 284 3.00 -5.28 11.79
C HIS A 284 3.72 -6.56 11.32
N PHE A 285 3.15 -7.29 10.36
CA PHE A 285 3.73 -8.50 9.78
C PHE A 285 5.13 -8.26 9.20
N ALA A 286 5.37 -7.13 8.54
CA ALA A 286 6.69 -6.80 7.99
C ALA A 286 7.82 -6.89 9.04
N TYR A 287 7.56 -6.67 10.33
CA TYR A 287 8.60 -6.84 11.35
C TYR A 287 9.10 -8.29 11.45
N SER A 288 8.29 -9.31 11.14
CA SER A 288 8.81 -10.69 11.10
C SER A 288 9.70 -10.95 9.89
N CYS A 289 9.70 -10.08 8.89
CA CYS A 289 10.51 -10.24 7.67
C CYS A 289 11.87 -9.55 7.73
N TYR A 290 12.03 -8.56 8.60
CA TYR A 290 13.22 -7.70 8.66
C TYR A 290 13.89 -7.65 10.05
N CYS A 291 13.38 -8.39 11.04
CA CYS A 291 13.93 -8.45 12.41
C CYS A 291 14.37 -9.87 12.79
#